data_AF-A0A2D6JVB0-F1
#
_entry.id   AF-A0A2D6JVB0-F1
#
_cell.length_a   1.000
_cell.length_b   1.000
_cell.length_c   1.000
_cell.angle_alpha   90.00
_cell.angle_beta   90.00
_cell.angle_gamma   90.00
#
_symmetry.space_group_name_H-M   'P 1'
#
loop_
_entity.id
_entity.type
_entity.pdbx_description
1 polymer ?
#
loop_
_entity_poly.entity_id
_entity_poly.type
_entity_poly.pdbx_seq_one_letter_code
_entity_poly.pdbx_strand_id
1 'polypeptide(L)'
;MTLWGRFDHAGSVGFGTIEGDAITIHEGDMFAGAKATGETLSLADVKLLAPCEPTKMIALWNNFHALAAKLEVAEPEEPLYLLKGNNSFLGPDELVRRPKSYDGKVGYEGELGIVIGKECKEVSEDTALDFVFGYTCINDVTAME
;
A
#
# COMPACT_ATOMS: atom_id res chain seq x y z
N MET A 1 16.67 6.47 2.24
CA MET A 1 15.75 5.58 1.49
C MET A 1 14.99 6.43 0.51
N THR A 2 14.76 5.94 -0.70
CA THR A 2 14.00 6.69 -1.72
C THR A 2 12.51 6.53 -1.45
N LEU A 3 11.79 7.65 -1.33
CA LEU A 3 10.34 7.64 -1.19
C LEU A 3 9.71 7.78 -2.57
N TRP A 4 8.94 6.78 -2.99
CA TRP A 4 8.21 6.82 -4.26
C TRP A 4 6.75 7.23 -4.01
N GLY A 5 6.17 7.94 -4.96
CA GLY A 5 4.76 8.31 -4.90
C GLY A 5 4.14 8.47 -6.27
N ARG A 6 2.83 8.27 -6.33
CA ARG A 6 1.97 8.65 -7.46
C ARG A 6 1.22 9.92 -7.12
N PHE A 7 0.97 10.73 -8.13
CA PHE A 7 0.32 12.01 -7.97
C PHE A 7 -0.62 12.29 -9.14
N ASP A 8 -1.64 13.11 -8.89
CA ASP A 8 -2.45 13.80 -9.90
C ASP A 8 -2.07 15.28 -9.85
N HIS A 9 -1.64 15.81 -11.00
CA HIS A 9 -1.41 17.22 -11.21
C HIS A 9 -2.34 17.71 -12.34
N ALA A 10 -3.37 18.48 -11.96
CA ALA A 10 -4.36 19.04 -12.89
C ALA A 10 -5.01 18.01 -13.84
N GLY A 11 -5.28 16.80 -13.36
CA GLY A 11 -5.89 15.70 -14.11
C GLY A 11 -4.88 14.80 -14.84
N SER A 12 -3.59 15.11 -14.77
CA SER A 12 -2.53 14.25 -15.29
C SER A 12 -1.94 13.41 -14.18
N VAL A 13 -2.05 12.09 -14.31
CA VAL A 13 -1.47 11.15 -13.35
C VAL A 13 -0.01 10.87 -13.70
N GLY A 14 0.86 11.00 -12.71
CA GLY A 14 2.28 10.71 -12.83
C GLY A 14 2.84 10.00 -11.59
N PHE A 15 4.13 9.72 -11.63
CA PHE A 15 4.86 9.21 -10.48
C PHE A 15 6.25 9.79 -10.38
N GLY A 16 6.84 9.67 -9.20
CA GLY A 16 8.14 10.26 -8.95
C GLY A 16 8.71 9.89 -7.60
N THR A 17 9.86 10.48 -7.32
CA THR A 17 10.54 10.37 -6.03
C THR A 17 10.30 11.64 -5.22
N ILE A 18 10.02 11.47 -3.94
CA ILE A 18 9.63 12.54 -3.02
C ILE A 18 10.81 12.85 -2.10
N GLU A 19 11.20 14.11 -2.04
CA GLU A 19 12.21 14.63 -1.11
C GLU A 19 11.76 15.98 -0.56
N GLY A 20 11.57 16.08 0.76
CA GLY A 20 11.04 17.28 1.39
C GLY A 20 9.63 17.62 0.88
N ASP A 21 9.49 18.80 0.29
CA ASP A 21 8.25 19.33 -0.27
C ASP A 21 8.19 19.22 -1.82
N ALA A 22 9.08 18.44 -2.43
CA ALA A 22 9.17 18.29 -3.88
C ALA A 22 9.03 16.84 -4.35
N ILE A 23 8.49 16.68 -5.55
CA ILE A 23 8.48 15.44 -6.32
C ILE A 23 9.37 15.62 -7.54
N THR A 24 10.40 14.80 -7.71
CA THR A 24 11.09 14.65 -9.00
C THR A 24 10.27 13.71 -9.86
N ILE A 25 9.86 14.15 -11.05
CA ILE A 25 8.99 13.36 -11.95
C ILE A 25 9.80 12.28 -12.65
N HIS A 26 9.26 11.07 -12.73
CA HIS A 26 9.83 9.96 -13.47
C HIS A 26 8.93 9.55 -14.65
N GLU A 27 9.56 9.00 -15.69
CA GLU A 27 8.90 8.33 -16.81
C GLU A 27 9.28 6.84 -16.87
N GLY A 28 8.54 6.07 -17.67
CA GLY A 28 8.71 4.64 -17.80
C GLY A 28 7.82 3.86 -16.82
N ASP A 29 8.32 2.73 -16.35
CA ASP A 29 7.62 1.87 -15.39
C ASP A 29 8.28 2.04 -13.99
N MET A 30 7.46 2.38 -13.00
CA MET A 30 7.90 2.60 -11.60
C MET A 30 8.68 1.41 -11.04
N PHE A 31 8.26 0.20 -11.38
CA PHE A 31 8.85 -1.06 -10.90
C PHE A 31 10.02 -1.53 -11.78
N ALA A 32 10.04 -1.10 -13.05
CA ALA A 32 11.03 -1.54 -14.02
C ALA A 32 11.48 -0.41 -14.96
N GLY A 33 12.62 0.22 -14.65
CA GLY A 33 13.25 1.17 -15.58
C GLY A 33 12.71 2.60 -15.51
N ALA A 34 12.20 3.01 -14.34
CA ALA A 34 11.90 4.40 -14.02
C ALA A 34 13.11 5.31 -14.26
N LYS A 35 12.91 6.42 -14.96
CA LYS A 35 13.95 7.43 -15.23
C LYS A 35 13.48 8.81 -14.80
N ALA A 36 14.31 9.52 -14.06
CA ALA A 36 14.03 10.90 -13.72
C ALA A 36 14.03 11.76 -15.00
N THR A 37 13.00 12.59 -15.15
CA THR A 37 12.85 13.53 -16.27
C THR A 37 13.68 14.80 -16.08
N GLY A 38 14.06 15.10 -14.82
CA GLY A 38 14.67 16.37 -14.42
C GLY A 38 13.64 17.45 -14.04
N GLU A 39 12.35 17.20 -14.29
CA GLU A 39 11.27 18.09 -13.85
C GLU A 39 10.89 17.82 -12.40
N THR A 40 10.44 18.87 -11.71
CA THR A 40 9.99 18.80 -10.32
C THR A 40 8.65 19.50 -10.14
N LEU A 41 7.84 18.99 -9.22
CA LEU A 41 6.59 19.61 -8.76
C LEU A 41 6.67 19.82 -7.25
N SER A 42 6.02 20.87 -6.74
CA SER A 42 5.77 20.96 -5.30
C SER A 42 4.73 19.93 -4.90
N LEU A 43 4.93 19.29 -3.74
CA LEU A 43 3.91 18.44 -3.10
C LEU A 43 2.61 19.20 -2.85
N ALA A 44 2.67 20.52 -2.64
CA ALA A 44 1.49 21.36 -2.42
C ALA A 44 0.64 21.53 -3.69
N ASP A 45 1.22 21.32 -4.87
CA ASP A 45 0.57 21.53 -6.17
C ASP A 45 -0.04 20.25 -6.75
N VAL A 46 0.01 19.14 -6.01
CA VAL A 46 -0.47 17.84 -6.47
C VAL A 46 -1.38 17.17 -5.44
N LYS A 47 -2.25 16.29 -5.92
CA LYS A 47 -2.93 15.32 -5.07
C LYS A 47 -2.14 14.02 -5.06
N LEU A 48 -1.68 13.57 -3.89
CA LEU A 48 -1.09 12.23 -3.77
C LEU A 48 -2.15 11.14 -4.00
N LEU A 49 -1.77 10.09 -4.70
CA LEU A 49 -2.60 8.92 -4.98
C LEU A 49 -2.11 7.72 -4.19
N ALA A 50 -2.81 6.59 -4.30
CA ALA A 50 -2.27 5.31 -3.84
C ALA A 50 -0.89 5.09 -4.49
N PRO A 51 0.13 4.61 -3.74
CA PRO A 51 1.53 4.62 -4.17
C PRO A 51 1.80 3.73 -5.39
N CYS A 52 0.90 2.81 -5.70
CA CYS A 52 0.89 2.01 -6.92
C CYS A 52 -0.55 1.68 -7.35
N GLU A 53 -0.68 0.89 -8.42
CA GLU A 53 -1.96 0.36 -8.90
C GLU A 53 -2.03 -1.16 -8.68
N PRO A 54 -2.27 -1.61 -7.44
CA PRO A 54 -2.29 -3.03 -7.12
C PRO A 54 -3.50 -3.72 -7.75
N THR A 55 -3.26 -4.92 -8.31
CA THR A 55 -4.33 -5.77 -8.86
C THR A 55 -5.11 -6.52 -7.78
N LYS A 56 -4.51 -6.69 -6.60
CA LYS A 56 -5.04 -7.39 -5.43
C LYS A 56 -4.23 -7.02 -4.19
N MET A 57 -4.83 -7.17 -3.01
CA MET A 57 -4.12 -7.13 -1.74
C MET A 57 -4.36 -8.44 -0.99
N ILE A 58 -3.27 -9.06 -0.57
CA ILE A 58 -3.27 -10.23 0.30
C ILE A 58 -2.90 -9.70 1.68
N ALA A 59 -3.83 -9.74 2.63
CA ALA A 59 -3.58 -9.34 4.01
C ALA A 59 -3.41 -10.57 4.90
N LEU A 60 -2.70 -10.39 6.01
CA LEU A 60 -2.45 -11.45 6.99
C LEU A 60 -3.26 -11.16 8.26
N TRP A 61 -3.97 -12.17 8.74
CA TRP A 61 -4.73 -12.03 9.97
C TRP A 61 -3.84 -12.25 11.20
N ASN A 62 -3.91 -11.30 12.14
CA ASN A 62 -3.33 -11.39 13.49
C ASN A 62 -1.83 -11.74 13.54
N ASN A 63 -1.03 -11.11 12.67
CA ASN A 63 0.41 -11.39 12.53
C ASN A 63 1.30 -10.54 13.47
N PHE A 64 0.86 -10.28 14.70
CA PHE A 64 1.63 -9.53 15.70
C PHE A 64 1.73 -10.30 17.01
N HIS A 65 2.81 -11.09 17.15
CA HIS A 65 2.99 -12.04 18.27
C HIS A 65 2.79 -11.40 19.65
N ALA A 66 3.26 -10.17 19.87
CA ALA A 66 3.11 -9.50 21.16
C ALA A 66 1.63 -9.21 21.51
N LEU A 67 0.79 -8.93 20.50
CA LEU A 67 -0.64 -8.75 20.70
C LEU A 67 -1.32 -10.10 20.92
N ALA A 68 -0.98 -11.12 20.14
CA ALA A 68 -1.50 -12.48 20.32
C ALA A 68 -1.22 -13.00 21.75
N ALA A 69 0.03 -12.86 22.21
CA ALA A 69 0.44 -13.24 23.56
C ALA A 69 -0.32 -12.46 24.65
N LYS A 70 -0.53 -11.15 24.46
CA LYS A 70 -1.28 -10.31 25.40
C LYS A 70 -2.75 -10.70 25.51
N LEU A 71 -3.35 -11.11 24.39
CA LEU A 71 -4.77 -11.48 24.31
C LEU A 71 -5.01 -12.96 24.61
N GLU A 72 -3.95 -13.73 24.90
CA GLU A 72 -4.01 -15.19 25.11
C GLU A 72 -4.68 -15.93 23.95
N VAL A 73 -4.46 -15.42 22.73
CA VAL A 73 -4.95 -16.02 21.48
C VAL A 73 -3.88 -16.96 20.94
N ALA A 74 -4.28 -18.18 20.60
CA ALA A 74 -3.39 -19.17 20.00
C ALA A 74 -2.88 -18.68 18.63
N GLU A 75 -1.58 -18.85 18.40
CA GLU A 75 -0.98 -18.62 17.10
C GLU A 75 -1.42 -19.74 16.14
N PRO A 76 -1.91 -19.43 14.94
CA PRO A 76 -2.27 -20.46 13.98
C PRO A 76 -1.02 -21.19 13.47
N GLU A 77 -1.13 -22.48 13.18
CA GLU A 77 0.00 -23.29 12.64
C GLU A 77 0.47 -22.78 11.27
N GLU A 78 -0.44 -22.17 10.50
CA GLU A 78 -0.20 -21.60 9.18
C GLU A 78 -0.74 -20.18 9.12
N PRO A 79 -0.13 -19.26 8.35
CA PRO A 79 -0.65 -17.90 8.22
C PRO A 79 -2.07 -17.89 7.63
N LEU A 80 -2.93 -17.07 8.22
CA LEU A 80 -4.29 -16.88 7.77
C LEU A 80 -4.35 -15.67 6.84
N TYR A 81 -4.79 -15.89 5.60
CA TYR A 81 -4.83 -14.87 4.56
C TYR A 81 -6.25 -14.42 4.26
N LEU A 82 -6.39 -13.14 3.91
CA LEU A 82 -7.59 -12.57 3.33
C LEU A 82 -7.27 -11.81 2.04
N LEU A 83 -8.22 -11.78 1.12
CA LEU A 83 -8.11 -11.06 -0.14
C LEU A 83 -8.98 -9.81 -0.09
N LYS A 84 -8.39 -8.63 -0.31
CA LYS A 84 -9.15 -7.40 -0.55
C LYS A 84 -9.14 -7.08 -2.04
N GLY A 85 -10.35 -6.88 -2.56
CA GLY A 85 -10.57 -6.51 -3.96
C GLY A 85 -9.97 -5.15 -4.28
N ASN A 86 -9.55 -4.98 -5.53
CA ASN A 86 -8.96 -3.72 -6.01
C ASN A 86 -9.91 -2.51 -5.95
N ASN A 87 -11.20 -2.75 -5.81
CA ASN A 87 -12.23 -1.73 -5.58
C ASN A 87 -12.24 -1.17 -4.13
N SER A 88 -11.41 -1.69 -3.24
CA SER A 88 -11.32 -1.23 -1.83
C SER A 88 -10.21 -0.21 -1.58
N PHE A 89 -9.36 0.06 -2.57
CA PHE A 89 -8.18 0.91 -2.39
C PHE A 89 -8.50 2.38 -2.55
N LEU A 90 -7.94 3.18 -1.65
CA LEU A 90 -8.04 4.63 -1.64
C LEU A 90 -6.64 5.24 -1.54
N GLY A 91 -6.47 6.44 -2.10
CA GLY A 91 -5.27 7.23 -1.88
C GLY A 91 -5.19 7.75 -0.44
N PRO A 92 -4.05 8.39 -0.09
CA PRO A 92 -3.93 9.10 1.17
C PRO A 92 -5.00 10.21 1.27
N ASP A 93 -5.45 10.48 2.50
CA ASP A 93 -6.44 11.51 2.85
C ASP A 93 -7.83 11.36 2.19
N GLU A 94 -8.10 10.25 1.51
CA GLU A 94 -9.40 9.99 0.93
C GLU A 94 -10.43 9.50 1.96
N LEU A 95 -11.69 9.85 1.72
CA LEU A 95 -12.78 9.52 2.63
C LEU A 95 -13.22 8.05 2.48
N VAL A 96 -12.97 7.27 3.52
CA VAL A 96 -13.54 5.92 3.67
C VAL A 96 -15.06 6.03 3.88
N ARG A 97 -15.83 5.48 2.95
CA ARG A 97 -17.30 5.52 2.98
C ARG A 97 -17.87 4.24 3.57
N ARG A 98 -18.50 4.35 4.74
CA ARG A 98 -19.28 3.25 5.31
C ARG A 98 -20.48 2.91 4.40
N PRO A 99 -20.73 1.62 4.09
CA PRO A 99 -21.93 1.21 3.37
C PRO A 99 -23.20 1.69 4.07
N LYS A 100 -24.18 2.20 3.33
CA LYS A 100 -25.44 2.72 3.91
C LYS A 100 -26.26 1.64 4.62
N SER A 101 -26.14 0.39 4.16
CA SER A 101 -26.82 -0.78 4.74
C SER A 101 -26.14 -1.32 6.00
N TYR A 102 -24.95 -0.80 6.35
CA TYR A 102 -24.19 -1.26 7.49
C TYR A 102 -24.28 -0.24 8.63
N ASP A 103 -24.88 -0.65 9.75
CA ASP A 103 -25.04 0.16 10.95
C ASP A 103 -24.03 -0.18 12.06
N GLY A 104 -23.31 -1.31 11.93
CA GLY A 104 -22.30 -1.78 12.86
C GLY A 104 -20.99 -0.97 12.88
N LYS A 105 -20.02 -1.49 13.63
CA LYS A 105 -18.72 -0.84 13.87
C LYS A 105 -17.77 -1.01 12.68
N VAL A 106 -17.16 0.10 12.29
CA VAL A 106 -16.05 0.12 11.33
C VAL A 106 -14.75 0.41 12.10
N GLY A 107 -13.82 -0.53 12.06
CA GLY A 107 -12.50 -0.45 12.68
C GLY A 107 -11.43 0.02 11.69
N TYR A 108 -10.35 0.59 12.23
CA TYR A 108 -9.11 0.85 11.51
C TYR A 108 -8.03 -0.12 11.98
N GLU A 109 -7.18 -0.56 11.08
CA GLU A 109 -6.11 -1.51 11.35
C GLU A 109 -4.85 -1.02 10.62
N GLY A 110 -3.93 -0.40 11.36
CA GLY A 110 -2.70 0.15 10.78
C GLY A 110 -1.68 -0.94 10.51
N GLU A 111 -1.29 -1.11 9.25
CA GLU A 111 -0.44 -2.22 8.82
C GLU A 111 0.75 -1.75 7.97
N LEU A 112 1.81 -2.58 7.98
CA LEU A 112 2.90 -2.51 7.01
C LEU A 112 2.45 -3.15 5.70
N GLY A 113 2.28 -2.34 4.66
CA GLY A 113 2.06 -2.81 3.30
C GLY A 113 3.38 -3.19 2.63
N ILE A 114 3.42 -4.36 2.00
CA ILE A 114 4.53 -4.81 1.16
C ILE A 114 4.13 -4.65 -0.30
N VAL A 115 4.91 -3.88 -1.06
CA VAL A 115 4.67 -3.67 -2.49
C VAL A 115 5.57 -4.62 -3.29
N ILE A 116 4.95 -5.55 -4.02
CA ILE A 116 5.67 -6.47 -4.91
C ILE A 116 5.94 -5.77 -6.25
N GLY A 117 7.20 -5.72 -6.68
CA GLY A 117 7.62 -5.03 -7.90
C GLY A 117 7.91 -5.94 -9.09
N LYS A 118 7.94 -7.25 -8.90
CA LYS A 118 8.27 -8.22 -9.95
C LYS A 118 7.29 -9.38 -9.89
N GLU A 119 6.91 -9.89 -11.06
CA GLU A 119 6.14 -11.13 -11.13
C GLU A 119 6.92 -12.27 -10.49
N CYS A 120 6.24 -13.08 -9.68
CA CYS A 120 6.85 -14.10 -8.86
C CYS A 120 5.93 -15.30 -8.66
N LYS A 121 6.49 -16.50 -8.61
CA LYS A 121 5.78 -17.75 -8.34
C LYS A 121 6.74 -18.74 -7.68
N GLU A 122 6.26 -19.45 -6.65
CA GLU A 122 7.03 -20.50 -5.95
C GLU A 122 8.41 -19.99 -5.48
N VAL A 123 8.44 -18.75 -4.96
CA VAL A 123 9.66 -18.09 -4.49
C VAL A 123 10.05 -18.65 -3.12
N SER A 124 11.33 -18.93 -2.95
CA SER A 124 11.89 -19.34 -1.67
C SER A 124 12.07 -18.16 -0.72
N GLU A 125 12.00 -18.41 0.58
CA GLU A 125 12.11 -17.37 1.61
C GLU A 125 13.39 -16.53 1.50
N ASP A 126 14.51 -17.18 1.16
CA ASP A 126 15.83 -16.54 1.02
C ASP A 126 15.92 -15.57 -0.17
N THR A 127 15.04 -15.71 -1.17
CA THR A 127 14.99 -14.82 -2.35
C THR A 127 13.75 -13.93 -2.40
N ALA A 128 12.84 -14.06 -1.43
CA ALA A 128 11.57 -13.33 -1.41
C ALA A 128 11.75 -11.79 -1.49
N LEU A 129 12.76 -11.27 -0.81
CA LEU A 129 13.03 -9.82 -0.78
C LEU A 129 13.46 -9.25 -2.14
N ASP A 130 13.96 -10.06 -3.06
CA ASP A 130 14.36 -9.61 -4.41
C ASP A 130 13.16 -9.20 -5.27
N PHE A 131 11.95 -9.60 -4.86
CA PHE A 131 10.67 -9.28 -5.52
C PHE A 131 9.95 -8.11 -4.85
N VAL A 132 10.38 -7.67 -3.67
CA VAL A 132 9.80 -6.53 -2.96
C VAL A 132 10.33 -5.23 -3.56
N PHE A 133 9.44 -4.39 -4.07
CA PHE A 133 9.77 -3.04 -4.52
C PHE A 133 10.02 -2.11 -3.34
N GLY A 134 9.19 -2.22 -2.30
CA GLY A 134 9.26 -1.38 -1.13
C GLY A 134 8.11 -1.62 -0.17
N TYR A 135 7.95 -0.67 0.75
CA TYR A 135 6.98 -0.75 1.82
C TYR A 135 6.16 0.53 1.89
N THR A 136 4.92 0.42 2.35
CA THR A 136 4.00 1.55 2.56
C THR A 136 3.22 1.36 3.85
N CYS A 137 2.53 2.40 4.31
CA CYS A 137 1.49 2.26 5.31
C CYS A 137 0.18 1.83 4.64
N ILE A 138 -0.58 0.96 5.31
CA ILE A 138 -1.92 0.54 4.93
C ILE A 138 -2.85 0.72 6.14
N ASN A 139 -4.11 1.03 5.86
CA ASN A 139 -5.18 0.93 6.84
C ASN A 139 -6.17 -0.14 6.35
N ASP A 140 -6.12 -1.33 6.95
CA ASP A 140 -7.06 -2.40 6.64
C ASP A 140 -8.41 -2.14 7.33
N VAL A 141 -9.22 -1.29 6.71
CA VAL A 141 -10.53 -0.95 7.27
C VAL A 141 -11.47 -2.15 7.22
N THR A 142 -12.02 -2.47 8.39
CA THR A 142 -12.86 -3.65 8.62
C THR A 142 -14.24 -3.25 9.13
N ALA A 143 -15.30 -3.74 8.46
CA ALA A 143 -16.64 -3.81 9.03
C ALA A 143 -16.74 -5.13 9.81
N MET A 144 -16.99 -5.06 11.12
CA MET A 144 -16.75 -6.17 12.05
C MET A 144 -17.87 -7.22 12.12
N GLU A 145 -19.06 -6.92 11.59
CA GLU A 145 -20.32 -7.63 11.88
C GLU A 145 -21.05 -8.01 10.58
#